data_AF-A0A7W8XXC7-F1
#
_entry.id   AF-A0A7W8XXC7-F1
#
_cell.length_a   1.000
_cell.length_b   1.000
_cell.length_c   1.000
_cell.angle_alpha   90.00
_cell.angle_beta   90.00
_cell.angle_gamma   90.00
#
_symmetry.space_group_name_H-M   'P 1'
#
loop_
_entity.id
_entity.type
_entity.pdbx_description
1 polymer ?
#
loop_
_entity_poly.entity_id
_entity_poly.type
_entity_poly.pdbx_seq_one_letter_code
_entity_poly.pdbx_strand_id
1 'polypeptide(L)'
;MQLGGGDLHQPGLRAVPSLKYLQVVPPFTEHFFESEDEADESVDNGPTGGLTWDGRVDRGWEQAKIPLLSDFEMGNKSEADVAGRVLAARYGKAITDIAGLKAGSDPAIVFRTAVKALEVFQQDYRTFYPYSSKYDAVLAGKAQLTPQEARGLDVFNAAEKGNCASCHVSQRGNDGTPPQFTDYGLIAIGVPRNRDIPANKDPAFYDLGLCGPLRTDFIGREDYCGLFRTPTLRNVALRKTFFHNGDIHSLRDAVRFYVERETHPERWYPRRPDGSVDKYDDLPAAAKANINTDPPFDRKTGDEPALSPAEIDDVVAFLGTLTDGYEPSE
;
A
#
# COMPACT_ATOMS: atom_id res chain seq x y z
N MET A 1 -6.19 13.10 -8.33
CA MET A 1 -4.75 12.75 -8.17
C MET A 1 -3.93 14.01 -7.98
N GLN A 2 -2.77 13.91 -7.32
CA GLN A 2 -1.80 15.01 -7.30
C GLN A 2 -1.18 15.14 -8.70
N LEU A 3 -1.05 16.37 -9.18
CA LEU A 3 -0.41 16.66 -10.46
C LEU A 3 1.09 16.83 -10.24
N GLY A 4 1.86 16.28 -11.17
CA GLY A 4 3.30 16.28 -11.23
C GLY A 4 3.77 16.47 -12.67
N GLY A 5 4.94 15.92 -12.95
CA GLY A 5 5.72 16.18 -14.15
C GLY A 5 6.45 17.52 -14.10
N GLY A 6 7.33 17.73 -15.08
CA GLY A 6 8.21 18.90 -15.13
C GLY A 6 7.47 20.25 -15.19
N ASP A 7 6.18 20.23 -15.53
CA ASP A 7 5.26 21.36 -15.60
C ASP A 7 4.11 21.32 -14.58
N LEU A 8 4.06 20.31 -13.71
CA LEU A 8 3.01 20.08 -12.71
C LEU A 8 1.58 19.88 -13.28
N HIS A 9 1.45 19.40 -14.52
CA HIS A 9 0.14 19.11 -15.14
C HIS A 9 -0.10 17.61 -15.42
N GLN A 10 0.86 16.74 -15.17
CA GLN A 10 0.74 15.31 -15.42
C GLN A 10 0.30 14.58 -14.15
N PRO A 11 -0.85 13.90 -14.14
CA PRO A 11 -1.21 13.08 -12.99
C PRO A 11 -0.38 11.79 -12.95
N GLY A 12 -0.15 11.29 -11.73
CA GLY A 12 0.47 9.97 -11.52
C GLY A 12 -0.40 8.80 -11.97
N LEU A 13 0.17 7.60 -11.90
CA LEU A 13 -0.51 6.34 -12.27
C LEU A 13 -1.15 5.63 -11.07
N ARG A 14 -0.76 5.99 -9.84
CA ARG A 14 -1.20 5.35 -8.61
C ARG A 14 -1.53 6.39 -7.53
N ALA A 15 -2.37 6.00 -6.58
CA ALA A 15 -2.57 6.73 -5.35
C ALA A 15 -1.28 6.76 -4.52
N VAL A 16 -1.00 7.87 -3.84
CA VAL A 16 0.21 8.02 -3.02
C VAL A 16 0.07 7.13 -1.76
N PRO A 17 1.01 6.20 -1.50
CA PRO A 17 1.00 5.40 -0.28
C PRO A 17 1.45 6.23 0.93
N SER A 18 1.24 5.71 2.14
CA SER A 18 1.82 6.30 3.35
C SER A 18 3.34 6.13 3.34
N LEU A 19 4.06 7.12 3.88
CA LEU A 19 5.48 6.97 4.22
C LEU A 19 5.70 6.49 5.67
N LYS A 20 4.65 6.49 6.48
CA LYS A 20 4.70 5.95 7.85
C LYS A 20 4.73 4.43 7.83
N TYR A 21 5.40 3.85 8.83
CA TYR A 21 5.46 2.41 9.09
C TYR A 21 6.13 1.58 7.96
N LEU A 22 7.10 2.17 7.25
CA LEU A 22 7.87 1.49 6.20
C LEU A 22 9.20 0.89 6.68
N GLN A 23 9.62 1.16 7.92
CA GLN A 23 10.96 0.85 8.44
C GLN A 23 11.28 -0.65 8.55
N VAL A 24 10.25 -1.50 8.64
CA VAL A 24 10.40 -2.96 8.76
C VAL A 24 9.90 -3.71 7.52
N VAL A 25 9.60 -3.02 6.42
CA VAL A 25 9.23 -3.69 5.17
C VAL A 25 10.43 -4.53 4.71
N PRO A 26 10.29 -5.86 4.54
CA PRO A 26 11.39 -6.69 4.10
C PRO A 26 11.75 -6.36 2.64
N PRO A 27 13.00 -6.63 2.21
CA PRO A 27 13.33 -6.67 0.79
C PRO A 27 12.40 -7.63 0.04
N PHE A 28 12.19 -7.38 -1.24
CA PHE A 28 11.36 -8.22 -2.07
C PHE A 28 11.93 -9.63 -2.20
N THR A 29 11.05 -10.63 -2.09
CA THR A 29 11.32 -12.04 -2.41
C THR A 29 10.12 -12.61 -3.17
N GLU A 30 10.36 -13.53 -4.11
CA GLU A 30 9.29 -14.28 -4.80
C GLU A 30 8.67 -15.37 -3.91
N HIS A 31 9.44 -15.83 -2.92
CA HIS A 31 9.06 -16.91 -2.00
C HIS A 31 9.31 -16.45 -0.57
N PHE A 32 8.26 -16.44 0.25
CA PHE A 32 8.33 -16.02 1.64
C PHE A 32 7.73 -17.09 2.54
N PHE A 33 8.51 -17.50 3.53
CA PHE A 33 8.11 -18.53 4.50
C PHE A 33 8.10 -17.84 5.86
N GLU A 34 6.92 -17.74 6.47
CA GLU A 34 6.79 -17.16 7.82
C GLU A 34 7.36 -18.15 8.84
N SER A 35 8.55 -17.86 9.36
CA SER A 35 9.24 -18.76 10.30
C SER A 35 8.78 -18.62 11.75
N GLU A 36 7.99 -17.59 12.08
CA GLU A 36 7.77 -17.20 13.49
C GLU A 36 6.49 -17.77 14.12
N ASP A 37 5.42 -18.00 13.37
CA ASP A 37 4.15 -18.50 13.92
C ASP A 37 3.85 -19.97 13.56
N GLU A 38 4.46 -20.49 12.50
CA GLU A 38 4.42 -21.89 12.15
C GLU A 38 5.87 -22.38 12.01
N ALA A 39 6.27 -23.37 12.82
CA ALA A 39 7.51 -24.13 12.59
C ALA A 39 7.42 -24.99 11.30
N ASP A 40 6.63 -24.53 10.34
CA ASP A 40 6.27 -25.14 9.07
C ASP A 40 6.68 -24.19 7.95
N GLU A 41 7.97 -24.21 7.61
CA GLU A 41 8.52 -23.56 6.41
C GLU A 41 8.02 -24.21 5.10
N SER A 42 7.00 -25.08 5.13
CA SER A 42 6.41 -25.65 3.91
C SER A 42 5.38 -24.73 3.24
N VAL A 43 4.86 -23.72 3.96
CA VAL A 43 3.88 -22.77 3.41
C VAL A 43 4.60 -21.58 2.78
N ASP A 44 4.62 -21.56 1.45
CA ASP A 44 5.08 -20.41 0.67
C ASP A 44 3.95 -19.38 0.53
N ASN A 45 4.13 -18.23 1.15
CA ASN A 45 3.21 -17.09 1.07
C ASN A 45 3.35 -16.31 -0.26
N GLY A 46 4.27 -16.73 -1.14
CA GLY A 46 4.50 -16.11 -2.43
C GLY A 46 5.22 -14.77 -2.34
N PRO A 47 5.08 -13.90 -3.35
CA PRO A 47 5.83 -12.66 -3.44
C PRO A 47 5.52 -11.72 -2.27
N THR A 48 6.56 -11.27 -1.58
CA THR A 48 6.43 -10.45 -0.36
C THR A 48 7.52 -9.39 -0.31
N GLY A 49 7.20 -8.24 0.28
CA GLY A 49 8.16 -7.18 0.55
C GLY A 49 8.35 -6.20 -0.60
N GLY A 50 9.47 -5.48 -0.53
CA GLY A 50 9.74 -4.33 -1.38
C GLY A 50 8.88 -3.11 -1.03
N LEU A 51 9.38 -1.93 -1.35
CA LEU A 51 8.70 -0.66 -1.17
C LEU A 51 7.81 -0.34 -2.38
N THR A 52 6.93 0.65 -2.21
CA THR A 52 5.88 1.05 -3.15
C THR A 52 4.72 0.04 -3.26
N TRP A 53 3.87 0.16 -4.27
CA TRP A 53 2.71 -0.72 -4.48
C TRP A 53 3.05 -2.04 -5.17
N ASP A 54 4.15 -2.11 -5.93
CA ASP A 54 4.55 -3.30 -6.71
C ASP A 54 5.87 -3.92 -6.22
N GLY A 55 6.37 -3.47 -5.06
CA GLY A 55 7.59 -3.99 -4.45
C GLY A 55 8.88 -3.76 -5.26
N ARG A 56 8.90 -2.81 -6.22
CA ARG A 56 9.99 -2.70 -7.21
C ARG A 56 11.35 -2.21 -6.71
N VAL A 57 11.48 -1.84 -5.43
CA VAL A 57 12.74 -1.39 -4.81
C VAL A 57 12.81 -1.79 -3.35
N ASP A 58 14.00 -2.05 -2.82
CA ASP A 58 14.17 -2.62 -1.47
C ASP A 58 14.66 -1.61 -0.44
N ARG A 59 15.19 -0.47 -0.89
CA ARG A 59 15.80 0.53 -0.01
C ARG A 59 15.09 1.88 -0.11
N GLY A 60 15.08 2.62 1.00
CA GLY A 60 14.45 3.93 1.06
C GLY A 60 15.09 4.92 0.09
N TRP A 61 16.40 4.82 -0.15
CA TRP A 61 17.09 5.68 -1.12
C TRP A 61 16.73 5.36 -2.57
N GLU A 62 16.42 4.10 -2.89
CA GLU A 62 15.93 3.68 -4.20
C GLU A 62 14.48 4.16 -4.41
N GLN A 63 13.65 4.04 -3.37
CA GLN A 63 12.29 4.59 -3.37
C GLN A 63 12.31 6.11 -3.55
N ALA A 64 13.18 6.84 -2.87
CA ALA A 64 13.29 8.29 -2.95
C ALA A 64 13.74 8.78 -4.34
N LYS A 65 14.50 7.96 -5.08
CA LYS A 65 14.92 8.26 -6.46
C LYS A 65 13.74 8.28 -7.43
N ILE A 66 12.70 7.46 -7.20
CA ILE A 66 11.56 7.30 -8.11
C ILE A 66 10.85 8.64 -8.38
N PRO A 67 10.29 9.35 -7.38
CA PRO A 67 9.55 10.57 -7.65
C PRO A 67 10.42 11.69 -8.19
N LEU A 68 11.70 11.73 -7.83
CA LEU A 68 12.64 12.72 -8.33
C LEU A 68 12.80 12.62 -9.86
N LEU A 69 12.83 11.40 -10.41
CA LEU A 69 13.15 11.16 -11.82
C LEU A 69 11.95 10.76 -12.68
N SER A 70 10.81 10.43 -12.07
CA SER A 70 9.58 10.14 -12.82
C SER A 70 9.10 11.39 -13.56
N ASP A 71 8.80 11.23 -14.85
CA ASP A 71 8.33 12.28 -15.76
C ASP A 71 6.90 12.73 -15.49
N PHE A 72 6.14 11.94 -14.74
CA PHE A 72 4.79 12.25 -14.25
C PHE A 72 4.73 12.58 -12.75
N GLU A 73 5.88 12.67 -12.04
CA GLU A 73 5.96 13.09 -10.63
C GLU A 73 6.75 14.39 -10.44
N MET A 74 8.05 14.38 -10.17
CA MET A 74 8.83 15.63 -10.02
C MET A 74 9.54 16.05 -11.32
N GLY A 75 9.64 15.16 -12.31
CA GLY A 75 10.07 15.49 -13.68
C GLY A 75 11.48 16.05 -13.81
N ASN A 76 12.43 15.71 -12.92
CA ASN A 76 13.81 16.12 -13.11
C ASN A 76 14.47 15.31 -14.23
N LYS A 77 15.36 15.96 -14.99
CA LYS A 77 15.90 15.39 -16.24
C LYS A 77 16.86 14.22 -16.00
N SER A 78 17.59 14.25 -14.90
CA SER A 78 18.60 13.24 -14.56
C SER A 78 19.04 13.38 -13.10
N GLU A 79 19.76 12.38 -12.59
CA GLU A 79 20.42 12.44 -11.28
C GLU A 79 21.38 13.64 -11.18
N ALA A 80 22.07 13.98 -12.28
CA ALA A 80 22.98 15.12 -12.34
C ALA A 80 22.24 16.47 -12.28
N ASP A 81 21.05 16.59 -12.89
CA ASP A 81 20.20 17.78 -12.76
C ASP A 81 19.78 17.98 -11.30
N VAL A 82 19.31 16.90 -10.65
CA VAL A 82 18.96 16.93 -9.22
C VAL A 82 20.16 17.32 -8.36
N ALA A 83 21.33 16.71 -8.59
CA ALA A 83 22.55 17.03 -7.86
C ALA A 83 22.96 18.50 -8.01
N GLY A 84 22.88 19.06 -9.23
CA GLY A 84 23.15 20.48 -9.48
C GLY A 84 22.21 21.39 -8.70
N ARG A 85 20.91 21.06 -8.65
CA ARG A 85 19.92 21.80 -7.86
C ARG A 85 20.16 21.69 -6.36
N VAL A 86 20.56 20.52 -5.87
CA VAL A 86 20.93 20.30 -4.46
C VAL A 86 22.14 21.15 -4.08
N LEU A 87 23.18 21.19 -4.92
CA LEU A 87 24.36 22.03 -4.68
C LEU A 87 24.04 23.52 -4.66
N ALA A 88 23.11 23.96 -5.52
CA ALA A 88 22.67 25.35 -5.59
C ALA A 88 21.70 25.74 -4.45
N ALA A 89 21.13 24.77 -3.72
CA ALA A 89 20.19 25.02 -2.64
C ALA A 89 20.90 25.54 -1.37
N ARG A 90 20.13 26.18 -0.48
CA ARG A 90 20.65 26.69 0.82
C ARG A 90 21.28 25.60 1.69
N TYR A 91 20.83 24.36 1.54
CA TYR A 91 21.35 23.20 2.27
C TYR A 91 22.47 22.46 1.51
N GLY A 92 22.87 22.93 0.32
CA GLY A 92 23.87 22.27 -0.51
C GLY A 92 25.18 22.00 0.24
N LYS A 93 25.66 22.98 1.03
CA LYS A 93 26.85 22.81 1.87
C LYS A 93 26.71 21.67 2.88
N ALA A 94 25.54 21.50 3.51
CA ALA A 94 25.35 20.40 4.45
C ALA A 94 25.43 19.04 3.75
N ILE A 95 24.90 18.93 2.54
CA ILE A 95 25.01 17.72 1.73
C ILE A 95 26.46 17.46 1.31
N THR A 96 27.22 18.49 0.90
CA THR A 96 28.63 18.30 0.53
C THR A 96 29.52 17.95 1.71
N ASP A 97 29.23 18.51 2.89
CA ASP A 97 29.92 18.16 4.14
C ASP A 97 29.70 16.68 4.49
N ILE A 98 28.47 16.15 4.32
CA ILE A 98 28.15 14.71 4.50
C ILE A 98 28.83 13.84 3.45
N ALA A 99 28.81 14.28 2.18
CA ALA A 99 29.43 13.55 1.06
C ALA A 99 30.97 13.45 1.19
N GLY A 100 31.59 14.39 1.92
CA GLY A 100 33.02 14.47 2.14
C GLY A 100 33.74 15.39 1.16
N LEU A 101 34.82 16.04 1.64
CA LEU A 101 35.50 17.15 0.97
C LEU A 101 36.04 16.86 -0.45
N LYS A 102 36.37 15.60 -0.78
CA LYS A 102 36.86 15.20 -2.11
C LYS A 102 35.75 14.80 -3.08
N ALA A 103 34.54 14.59 -2.57
CA ALA A 103 33.43 13.97 -3.26
C ALA A 103 32.19 14.88 -3.35
N GLY A 104 32.15 15.97 -2.57
CA GLY A 104 31.03 16.93 -2.54
C GLY A 104 30.78 17.72 -3.83
N SER A 105 31.61 17.57 -4.86
CA SER A 105 31.37 18.14 -6.20
C SER A 105 31.06 17.10 -7.28
N ASP A 106 31.12 15.80 -6.95
CA ASP A 106 30.73 14.73 -7.88
C ASP A 106 29.19 14.61 -7.90
N PRO A 107 28.52 14.86 -9.04
CA PRO A 107 27.06 14.81 -9.12
C PRO A 107 26.47 13.47 -8.67
N ALA A 108 27.11 12.34 -8.96
CA ALA A 108 26.61 11.03 -8.55
C ALA A 108 26.69 10.85 -7.03
N ILE A 109 27.77 11.32 -6.40
CA ILE A 109 27.91 11.23 -4.94
C ILE A 109 26.95 12.18 -4.25
N VAL A 110 26.78 13.40 -4.75
CA VAL A 110 25.82 14.38 -4.23
C VAL A 110 24.39 13.83 -4.32
N PHE A 111 24.00 13.31 -5.49
CA PHE A 111 22.68 12.71 -5.68
C PHE A 111 22.45 11.56 -4.70
N ARG A 112 23.39 10.60 -4.63
CA ARG A 112 23.32 9.46 -3.72
C ARG A 112 23.24 9.89 -2.26
N THR A 113 23.98 10.93 -1.87
CA THR A 113 23.95 11.49 -0.52
C THR A 113 22.59 12.10 -0.21
N ALA A 114 22.00 12.84 -1.16
CA ALA A 114 20.68 13.44 -1.00
C ALA A 114 19.57 12.40 -0.81
N VAL A 115 19.52 11.35 -1.66
CA VAL A 115 18.50 10.30 -1.52
C VAL A 115 18.69 9.44 -0.26
N LYS A 116 19.93 9.21 0.17
CA LYS A 116 20.21 8.56 1.48
C LYS A 116 19.83 9.43 2.66
N ALA A 117 19.98 10.75 2.57
CA ALA A 117 19.51 11.65 3.61
C ALA A 117 17.98 11.56 3.78
N LEU A 118 17.24 11.41 2.68
CA LEU A 118 15.79 11.15 2.71
C LEU A 118 15.45 9.80 3.35
N GLU A 119 16.21 8.74 3.01
CA GLU A 119 16.05 7.43 3.64
C GLU A 119 16.26 7.51 5.15
N VAL A 120 17.34 8.13 5.61
CA VAL A 120 17.64 8.29 7.04
C VAL A 120 16.59 9.15 7.74
N PHE A 121 16.10 10.21 7.09
CA PHE A 121 14.99 11.01 7.65
C PHE A 121 13.73 10.17 7.87
N GLN A 122 13.41 9.28 6.93
CA GLN A 122 12.29 8.34 7.06
C GLN A 122 12.48 7.28 8.15
N GLN A 123 13.69 7.19 8.74
CA GLN A 123 13.97 6.38 9.92
C GLN A 123 13.76 7.15 11.24
N ASP A 124 13.26 8.39 11.25
CA ASP A 124 12.90 9.05 12.51
C ASP A 124 11.61 8.44 13.10
N TYR A 125 11.75 7.70 14.19
CA TYR A 125 10.63 6.97 14.80
C TYR A 125 9.48 7.87 15.24
N ARG A 126 9.76 9.10 15.70
CA ARG A 126 8.72 10.04 16.16
C ARG A 126 7.83 10.49 15.02
N THR A 127 8.42 10.65 13.83
CA THR A 127 7.71 11.13 12.65
C THR A 127 7.06 9.97 11.89
N PHE A 128 7.77 8.86 11.69
CA PHE A 128 7.37 7.84 10.72
C PHE A 128 6.77 6.58 11.33
N TYR A 129 7.08 6.23 12.58
CA TYR A 129 6.53 5.03 13.21
C TYR A 129 6.40 5.23 14.73
N PRO A 130 5.55 6.19 15.16
CA PRO A 130 5.45 6.57 16.56
C PRO A 130 4.68 5.56 17.43
N TYR A 131 3.89 4.67 16.83
CA TYR A 131 3.03 3.71 17.54
C TYR A 131 2.16 4.40 18.60
N SER A 132 1.44 5.43 18.17
CA SER A 132 0.77 6.40 19.04
C SER A 132 -0.76 6.38 18.89
N SER A 133 -1.31 5.31 18.33
CA SER A 133 -2.75 5.20 18.09
C SER A 133 -3.52 4.74 19.33
N LYS A 134 -4.85 4.84 19.29
CA LYS A 134 -5.70 4.30 20.37
C LYS A 134 -5.48 2.79 20.52
N TYR A 135 -5.34 2.08 19.40
CA TYR A 135 -5.07 0.64 19.44
C TYR A 135 -3.72 0.32 20.09
N ASP A 136 -2.68 1.12 19.85
CA ASP A 136 -1.39 0.97 20.53
C ASP A 136 -1.54 1.18 22.05
N ALA A 137 -2.34 2.17 22.47
CA ALA A 137 -2.65 2.40 23.88
C ALA A 137 -3.46 1.24 24.51
N VAL A 138 -4.41 0.66 23.78
CA VAL A 138 -5.16 -0.54 24.20
C VAL A 138 -4.21 -1.72 24.37
N LEU A 139 -3.36 -1.99 23.39
CA LEU A 139 -2.36 -3.05 23.46
C LEU A 139 -1.41 -2.86 24.65
N ALA A 140 -1.13 -1.60 25.05
CA ALA A 140 -0.31 -1.28 26.21
C ALA A 140 -1.09 -1.26 27.55
N GLY A 141 -2.38 -1.61 27.56
CA GLY A 141 -3.24 -1.60 28.75
C GLY A 141 -3.59 -0.20 29.27
N LYS A 142 -3.43 0.84 28.44
CA LYS A 142 -3.63 2.26 28.78
C LYS A 142 -4.96 2.83 28.29
N ALA A 143 -5.70 2.09 27.49
CA ALA A 143 -7.00 2.48 26.96
C ALA A 143 -7.88 1.25 26.77
N GLN A 144 -9.17 1.47 26.52
CA GLN A 144 -10.12 0.43 26.17
C GLN A 144 -10.80 0.77 24.84
N LEU A 145 -11.07 -0.26 24.04
CA LEU A 145 -11.94 -0.13 22.89
C LEU A 145 -13.37 0.14 23.38
N THR A 146 -14.10 0.97 22.64
CA THR A 146 -15.55 1.04 22.82
C THR A 146 -16.17 -0.31 22.43
N PRO A 147 -17.40 -0.61 22.87
CA PRO A 147 -18.08 -1.84 22.43
C PRO A 147 -18.19 -1.96 20.91
N GLN A 148 -18.26 -0.84 20.18
CA GLN A 148 -18.30 -0.83 18.72
C GLN A 148 -16.95 -1.23 18.10
N GLU A 149 -15.88 -0.58 18.57
CA GLU A 149 -14.52 -0.86 18.10
C GLU A 149 -14.10 -2.30 18.43
N ALA A 150 -14.52 -2.83 19.58
CA ALA A 150 -14.27 -4.22 19.97
C ALA A 150 -14.96 -5.21 19.02
N ARG A 151 -16.25 -5.02 18.70
CA ARG A 151 -16.94 -5.83 17.68
C ARG A 151 -16.26 -5.73 16.31
N GLY A 152 -15.78 -4.53 15.97
CA GLY A 152 -15.01 -4.31 14.74
C GLY A 152 -13.74 -5.15 14.68
N LEU A 153 -12.97 -5.20 15.76
CA LEU A 153 -11.78 -6.05 15.88
C LEU A 153 -12.14 -7.55 15.80
N ASP A 154 -13.19 -7.98 16.47
CA ASP A 154 -13.64 -9.38 16.43
C ASP A 154 -13.98 -9.81 15.00
N VAL A 155 -14.73 -8.98 14.29
CA VAL A 155 -15.12 -9.21 12.89
C VAL A 155 -13.91 -9.16 11.95
N PHE A 156 -12.99 -8.24 12.17
CA PHE A 156 -11.75 -8.10 11.41
C PHE A 156 -10.89 -9.37 11.51
N ASN A 157 -10.86 -10.02 12.67
CA ASN A 157 -10.08 -11.24 12.94
C ASN A 157 -10.83 -12.54 12.59
N ALA A 158 -12.15 -12.50 12.42
CA ALA A 158 -12.94 -13.70 12.18
C ALA A 158 -12.72 -14.25 10.75
N ALA A 159 -12.08 -15.41 10.64
CA ALA A 159 -11.74 -16.07 9.37
C ALA A 159 -12.98 -16.39 8.49
N GLU A 160 -14.10 -16.72 9.10
CA GLU A 160 -15.38 -17.01 8.40
C GLU A 160 -16.20 -15.75 8.07
N LYS A 161 -15.68 -14.56 8.41
CA LYS A 161 -16.34 -13.27 8.20
C LYS A 161 -15.44 -12.31 7.44
N GLY A 162 -14.82 -11.34 8.13
CA GLY A 162 -14.01 -10.32 7.49
C GLY A 162 -12.70 -10.90 6.97
N ASN A 163 -12.15 -11.89 7.66
CA ASN A 163 -10.85 -12.52 7.42
C ASN A 163 -9.71 -11.51 7.15
N CYS A 164 -9.86 -10.27 7.61
CA CYS A 164 -8.98 -9.17 7.24
C CYS A 164 -7.58 -9.42 7.80
N ALA A 165 -7.51 -10.02 8.98
CA ALA A 165 -6.26 -10.34 9.68
C ALA A 165 -5.39 -11.39 8.97
N SER A 166 -5.91 -12.12 7.97
CA SER A 166 -5.10 -13.05 7.17
C SER A 166 -4.01 -12.36 6.36
N CYS A 167 -4.28 -11.14 5.86
CA CYS A 167 -3.28 -10.30 5.20
C CYS A 167 -2.91 -9.06 6.03
N HIS A 168 -3.82 -8.55 6.86
CA HIS A 168 -3.61 -7.35 7.67
C HIS A 168 -3.46 -7.69 9.16
N VAL A 169 -2.39 -8.40 9.51
CA VAL A 169 -2.13 -8.94 10.85
C VAL A 169 -2.32 -7.89 11.95
N SER A 170 -3.26 -8.16 12.85
CA SER A 170 -3.66 -7.27 13.96
C SER A 170 -3.02 -7.62 15.30
N GLN A 171 -2.35 -8.76 15.40
CA GLN A 171 -1.73 -9.24 16.63
C GLN A 171 -0.31 -8.70 16.79
N ARG A 172 0.17 -8.61 18.03
CA ARG A 172 1.59 -8.32 18.28
C ARG A 172 2.44 -9.46 17.75
N GLY A 173 3.62 -9.15 17.22
CA GLY A 173 4.62 -10.17 16.95
C GLY A 173 5.07 -10.87 18.23
N ASN A 174 5.68 -12.05 18.10
CA ASN A 174 6.15 -12.86 19.23
C ASN A 174 7.21 -12.14 20.09
N ASP A 175 7.93 -11.18 19.49
CA ASP A 175 8.87 -10.28 20.15
C ASP A 175 8.19 -9.10 20.89
N GLY A 176 6.85 -9.03 20.85
CA GLY A 176 6.02 -7.98 21.43
C GLY A 176 5.86 -6.74 20.55
N THR A 177 6.42 -6.73 19.34
CA THR A 177 6.34 -5.62 18.39
C THR A 177 4.88 -5.34 18.02
N PRO A 178 4.43 -4.07 18.04
CA PRO A 178 3.06 -3.75 17.65
C PRO A 178 2.77 -4.12 16.18
N PRO A 179 1.55 -4.58 15.87
CA PRO A 179 1.15 -4.99 14.53
C PRO A 179 1.34 -3.87 13.51
N GLN A 180 1.78 -4.22 12.32
CA GLN A 180 1.86 -3.30 11.19
C GLN A 180 0.58 -3.30 10.35
N PHE A 181 -0.34 -4.22 10.61
CA PHE A 181 -1.57 -4.42 9.83
C PHE A 181 -1.27 -4.70 8.36
N THR A 182 -0.26 -5.54 8.12
CA THR A 182 0.13 -6.05 6.82
C THR A 182 1.12 -7.21 7.00
N ASP A 183 1.00 -8.21 6.14
CA ASP A 183 1.94 -9.31 5.90
C ASP A 183 3.04 -8.95 4.88
N TYR A 184 2.94 -7.77 4.25
CA TYR A 184 3.73 -7.33 3.11
C TYR A 184 3.63 -8.20 1.84
N GLY A 185 2.68 -9.13 1.79
CA GLY A 185 2.42 -9.98 0.63
C GLY A 185 1.91 -9.16 -0.56
N LEU A 186 2.09 -9.68 -1.78
CA LEU A 186 1.55 -9.09 -2.99
C LEU A 186 0.37 -9.92 -3.50
N ILE A 187 -0.81 -9.30 -3.56
CA ILE A 187 -2.08 -10.01 -3.82
C ILE A 187 -2.94 -9.25 -4.85
N ALA A 188 -3.72 -9.99 -5.65
CA ALA A 188 -4.66 -9.42 -6.59
C ALA A 188 -6.09 -9.52 -6.04
N ILE A 189 -6.68 -8.38 -5.71
CA ILE A 189 -8.06 -8.31 -5.17
C ILE A 189 -9.06 -7.75 -6.18
N GLY A 190 -8.62 -7.36 -7.37
CA GLY A 190 -9.48 -6.98 -8.50
C GLY A 190 -10.25 -5.67 -8.29
N VAL A 191 -9.61 -4.65 -7.73
CA VAL A 191 -10.24 -3.32 -7.57
C VAL A 191 -10.74 -2.76 -8.91
N PRO A 192 -11.83 -1.99 -8.91
CA PRO A 192 -12.39 -1.40 -10.13
C PRO A 192 -11.43 -0.43 -10.81
N ARG A 193 -11.56 -0.31 -12.14
CA ARG A 193 -10.72 0.57 -12.94
C ARG A 193 -11.01 2.03 -12.69
N ASN A 194 -10.01 2.77 -12.22
CA ASN A 194 -10.12 4.21 -12.09
C ASN A 194 -10.04 4.92 -13.45
N ARG A 195 -11.18 5.36 -13.98
CA ARG A 195 -11.27 6.04 -15.28
C ARG A 195 -10.79 7.49 -15.26
N ASP A 196 -10.54 8.06 -14.08
CA ASP A 196 -9.98 9.41 -13.94
C ASP A 196 -8.46 9.43 -14.12
N ILE A 197 -7.80 8.27 -14.14
CA ILE A 197 -6.38 8.15 -14.50
C ILE A 197 -6.23 8.31 -16.02
N PRO A 198 -5.50 9.32 -16.53
CA PRO A 198 -5.42 9.53 -17.99
C PRO A 198 -4.81 8.37 -18.76
N ALA A 199 -3.87 7.62 -18.17
CA ALA A 199 -3.33 6.42 -18.80
C ALA A 199 -4.43 5.38 -19.07
N ASN A 200 -5.47 5.31 -18.23
CA ASN A 200 -6.59 4.39 -18.39
C ASN A 200 -7.54 4.74 -19.55
N LYS A 201 -7.36 5.89 -20.21
CA LYS A 201 -8.06 6.24 -21.45
C LYS A 201 -7.62 5.36 -22.63
N ASP A 202 -6.38 4.86 -22.59
CA ASP A 202 -5.96 3.78 -23.48
C ASP A 202 -6.54 2.46 -22.95
N PRO A 203 -7.46 1.80 -23.67
CA PRO A 203 -8.02 0.52 -23.24
C PRO A 203 -7.00 -0.62 -23.22
N ALA A 204 -5.84 -0.46 -23.86
CA ALA A 204 -4.75 -1.44 -23.82
C ALA A 204 -3.83 -1.27 -22.60
N PHE A 205 -3.90 -0.11 -21.91
CA PHE A 205 -3.09 0.15 -20.73
C PHE A 205 -3.69 -0.49 -19.49
N TYR A 206 -2.88 -1.27 -18.78
CA TYR A 206 -3.17 -1.81 -17.45
C TYR A 206 -1.97 -1.59 -16.55
N ASP A 207 -2.23 -1.15 -15.31
CA ASP A 207 -1.25 -1.25 -14.24
C ASP A 207 -1.35 -2.64 -13.63
N LEU A 208 -0.36 -3.48 -13.93
CA LEU A 208 -0.35 -4.90 -13.54
C LEU A 208 0.47 -5.14 -12.27
N GLY A 209 0.84 -4.08 -11.54
CA GLY A 209 1.53 -4.19 -10.26
C GLY A 209 2.89 -4.85 -10.41
N LEU A 210 3.08 -5.99 -9.74
CA LEU A 210 4.32 -6.76 -9.72
C LEU A 210 4.86 -7.07 -11.12
N CYS A 211 4.00 -7.38 -12.10
CA CYS A 211 4.45 -7.73 -13.45
C CYS A 211 4.62 -6.50 -14.39
N GLY A 212 4.44 -5.27 -13.89
CA GLY A 212 4.69 -4.03 -14.61
C GLY A 212 3.48 -3.11 -14.74
N PRO A 213 3.56 -2.01 -15.53
CA PRO A 213 4.71 -1.59 -16.34
C PRO A 213 5.77 -0.80 -15.55
N LEU A 214 5.46 -0.34 -14.33
CA LEU A 214 6.41 0.43 -13.50
C LEU A 214 7.54 -0.44 -12.92
N ARG A 215 7.27 -1.72 -12.73
CA ARG A 215 8.25 -2.75 -12.40
C ARG A 215 8.66 -3.50 -13.68
N THR A 216 9.96 -3.69 -13.90
CA THR A 216 10.47 -4.15 -15.20
C THR A 216 11.15 -5.52 -15.17
N ASP A 217 11.56 -6.00 -14.01
CA ASP A 217 12.22 -7.29 -13.79
C ASP A 217 11.27 -8.50 -13.93
N PHE A 218 9.96 -8.29 -13.81
CA PHE A 218 8.92 -9.32 -13.90
C PHE A 218 7.98 -9.18 -15.11
N ILE A 219 8.35 -8.38 -16.11
CA ILE A 219 7.57 -8.28 -17.35
C ILE A 219 7.47 -9.67 -18.01
N GLY A 220 6.25 -10.09 -18.33
CA GLY A 220 5.96 -11.39 -18.94
C GLY A 220 5.70 -12.53 -17.94
N ARG A 221 5.82 -12.29 -16.63
CA ARG A 221 5.36 -13.23 -15.59
C ARG A 221 3.88 -13.05 -15.35
N GLU A 222 3.08 -13.73 -16.16
CA GLU A 222 1.61 -13.63 -16.13
C GLU A 222 1.03 -14.01 -14.77
N ASP A 223 1.68 -14.93 -14.04
CA ASP A 223 1.34 -15.34 -12.68
C ASP A 223 1.47 -14.23 -11.63
N TYR A 224 2.17 -13.14 -11.95
CA TYR A 224 2.34 -11.97 -11.08
C TYR A 224 1.50 -10.77 -11.46
N CYS A 225 0.75 -10.85 -12.57
CA CYS A 225 -0.01 -9.72 -13.04
C CYS A 225 -1.24 -9.44 -12.17
N GLY A 226 -1.39 -8.17 -11.79
CA GLY A 226 -2.45 -7.70 -10.90
C GLY A 226 -2.13 -7.80 -9.41
N LEU A 227 -0.96 -8.34 -9.03
CA LEU A 227 -0.52 -8.41 -7.65
C LEU A 227 0.02 -7.05 -7.19
N PHE A 228 -0.52 -6.55 -6.08
CA PHE A 228 -0.04 -5.35 -5.40
C PHE A 228 0.20 -5.64 -3.93
N ARG A 229 1.20 -4.97 -3.36
CA ARG A 229 1.56 -5.12 -1.96
C ARG A 229 0.41 -4.72 -1.04
N THR A 230 0.08 -5.59 -0.10
CA THR A 230 -0.82 -5.31 1.03
C THR A 230 -0.28 -4.08 1.79
N PRO A 231 -1.02 -2.96 1.85
CA PRO A 231 -0.54 -1.78 2.58
C PRO A 231 -0.82 -1.91 4.08
N THR A 232 0.00 -1.25 4.90
CA THR A 232 -0.35 -1.03 6.31
C THR A 232 -1.68 -0.30 6.44
N LEU A 233 -2.52 -0.72 7.40
CA LEU A 233 -3.75 -0.01 7.76
C LEU A 233 -3.56 1.07 8.83
N ARG A 234 -2.33 1.27 9.32
CA ARG A 234 -2.06 2.39 10.25
C ARG A 234 -2.33 3.71 9.55
N ASN A 235 -3.07 4.60 10.22
CA ASN A 235 -3.56 5.87 9.68
C ASN A 235 -4.50 5.75 8.46
N VAL A 236 -5.10 4.58 8.19
CA VAL A 236 -5.99 4.39 7.03
C VAL A 236 -7.20 5.33 7.05
N ALA A 237 -7.72 5.67 8.22
CA ALA A 237 -8.86 6.57 8.39
C ALA A 237 -8.57 8.03 7.99
N LEU A 238 -7.31 8.42 7.86
CA LEU A 238 -6.92 9.76 7.38
C LEU A 238 -6.91 9.87 5.84
N ARG A 239 -7.01 8.73 5.14
CA ARG A 239 -6.96 8.70 3.67
C ARG A 239 -8.28 9.17 3.06
N LYS A 240 -8.14 9.78 1.88
CA LYS A 240 -9.28 10.24 1.05
C LYS A 240 -9.52 9.38 -0.19
N THR A 241 -8.53 8.55 -0.54
CA THR A 241 -8.61 7.59 -1.64
C THR A 241 -7.96 6.27 -1.21
N PHE A 242 -8.52 5.17 -1.67
CA PHE A 242 -8.19 3.81 -1.23
C PHE A 242 -7.72 2.96 -2.42
N PHE A 243 -6.97 1.89 -2.13
CA PHE A 243 -6.31 1.02 -3.10
C PHE A 243 -5.22 1.70 -3.94
N HIS A 244 -4.56 0.91 -4.81
CA HIS A 244 -3.40 1.36 -5.59
C HIS A 244 -3.76 2.44 -6.62
N ASN A 245 -4.96 2.42 -7.19
CA ASN A 245 -5.42 3.36 -8.21
C ASN A 245 -6.29 4.50 -7.65
N GLY A 246 -6.69 4.43 -6.38
CA GLY A 246 -7.44 5.50 -5.73
C GLY A 246 -8.90 5.65 -6.17
N ASP A 247 -9.49 4.64 -6.81
CA ASP A 247 -10.88 4.68 -7.33
C ASP A 247 -11.93 4.85 -6.23
N ILE A 248 -11.68 4.24 -5.07
CA ILE A 248 -12.62 4.28 -3.94
C ILE A 248 -12.26 5.45 -3.03
N HIS A 249 -13.29 6.22 -2.61
CA HIS A 249 -13.12 7.51 -1.92
C HIS A 249 -13.58 7.53 -0.46
N SER A 250 -14.09 6.41 0.07
CA SER A 250 -14.47 6.32 1.48
C SER A 250 -13.92 5.03 2.11
N LEU A 251 -13.49 5.11 3.38
CA LEU A 251 -13.00 3.94 4.11
C LEU A 251 -14.10 2.87 4.21
N ARG A 252 -15.34 3.31 4.38
CA ARG A 252 -16.50 2.43 4.43
C ARG A 252 -16.72 1.68 3.13
N ASP A 253 -16.61 2.33 1.98
CA ASP A 253 -16.72 1.65 0.68
C ASP A 253 -15.50 0.76 0.41
N ALA A 254 -14.32 1.09 0.92
CA ALA A 254 -13.16 0.21 0.83
C ALA A 254 -13.39 -1.09 1.58
N VAL A 255 -13.91 -1.05 2.82
CA VAL A 255 -14.30 -2.25 3.58
C VAL A 255 -15.45 -3.00 2.89
N ARG A 256 -16.47 -2.26 2.42
CA ARG A 256 -17.62 -2.83 1.73
C ARG A 256 -17.23 -3.55 0.44
N PHE A 257 -16.23 -3.04 -0.29
CA PHE A 257 -15.72 -3.67 -1.50
C PHE A 257 -15.28 -5.11 -1.22
N TYR A 258 -14.49 -5.36 -0.16
CA TYR A 258 -14.03 -6.72 0.16
C TYR A 258 -15.16 -7.74 0.26
N VAL A 259 -16.27 -7.36 0.91
CA VAL A 259 -17.34 -8.30 1.27
C VAL A 259 -18.48 -8.35 0.25
N GLU A 260 -18.56 -7.35 -0.63
CA GLU A 260 -19.59 -7.27 -1.68
C GLU A 260 -19.05 -7.42 -3.11
N ARG A 261 -17.72 -7.52 -3.31
CA ARG A 261 -17.09 -7.67 -4.63
C ARG A 261 -17.73 -8.79 -5.45
N GLU A 262 -17.97 -9.92 -4.80
CA GLU A 262 -18.50 -11.13 -5.44
C GLU A 262 -20.03 -11.21 -5.42
N THR A 263 -20.67 -10.74 -4.33
CA THR A 263 -22.12 -10.85 -4.14
C THR A 263 -22.89 -9.76 -4.88
N HIS A 264 -22.32 -8.54 -4.97
CA HIS A 264 -22.89 -7.35 -5.63
C HIS A 264 -21.89 -6.71 -6.60
N PRO A 265 -21.35 -7.46 -7.59
CA PRO A 265 -20.30 -6.96 -8.48
C PRO A 265 -20.75 -5.74 -9.31
N GLU A 266 -22.04 -5.59 -9.58
CA GLU A 266 -22.61 -4.45 -10.31
C GLU A 266 -22.48 -3.10 -9.58
N ARG A 267 -22.18 -3.12 -8.28
CA ARG A 267 -21.86 -1.91 -7.52
C ARG A 267 -20.47 -1.36 -7.85
N TRP A 268 -19.55 -2.25 -8.23
CA TRP A 268 -18.13 -1.95 -8.35
C TRP A 268 -17.67 -1.90 -9.79
N TYR A 269 -18.20 -2.77 -10.64
CA TYR A 269 -17.74 -2.92 -12.02
C TYR A 269 -18.81 -2.47 -13.02
N PRO A 270 -18.40 -1.96 -14.20
CA PRO A 270 -19.33 -1.53 -15.22
C PRO A 270 -20.09 -2.73 -15.84
N ARG A 271 -21.21 -2.43 -16.51
CA ARG A 271 -21.91 -3.42 -17.34
C ARG A 271 -21.37 -3.41 -18.77
N ARG A 272 -21.25 -4.60 -19.34
CA ARG A 272 -20.99 -4.82 -20.76
C ARG A 272 -22.23 -4.53 -21.60
N PRO A 273 -22.09 -4.40 -22.94
CA PRO A 273 -23.23 -4.19 -23.84
C PRO A 273 -24.30 -5.30 -23.79
N ASP A 274 -23.93 -6.52 -23.42
CA ASP A 274 -24.84 -7.66 -23.26
C ASP A 274 -25.58 -7.68 -21.90
N GLY A 275 -25.33 -6.69 -21.04
CA GLY A 275 -25.92 -6.55 -19.71
C GLY A 275 -25.17 -7.26 -18.59
N SER A 276 -24.18 -8.11 -18.91
CA SER A 276 -23.32 -8.78 -17.93
C SER A 276 -22.41 -7.78 -17.21
N VAL A 277 -22.00 -8.09 -15.98
CA VAL A 277 -21.05 -7.25 -15.23
C VAL A 277 -19.62 -7.57 -15.66
N ASP A 278 -18.82 -6.54 -15.96
CA ASP A 278 -17.41 -6.67 -16.31
C ASP A 278 -16.52 -6.81 -15.09
N LYS A 279 -16.67 -7.91 -14.35
CA LYS A 279 -15.89 -8.16 -13.14
C LYS A 279 -14.39 -8.05 -13.40
N TYR A 280 -13.70 -7.35 -12.50
CA TYR A 280 -12.27 -7.08 -12.56
C TYR A 280 -11.89 -6.32 -13.86
N ASP A 281 -12.58 -5.20 -14.13
CA ASP A 281 -12.42 -4.41 -15.36
C ASP A 281 -11.08 -3.70 -15.47
N ASP A 282 -10.26 -3.72 -14.41
CA ASP A 282 -8.88 -3.20 -14.40
C ASP A 282 -7.82 -4.28 -14.64
N LEU A 283 -8.20 -5.45 -15.17
CA LEU A 283 -7.27 -6.52 -15.52
C LEU A 283 -7.57 -7.14 -16.90
N PRO A 284 -6.53 -7.48 -17.68
CA PRO A 284 -6.69 -8.29 -18.88
C PRO A 284 -7.16 -9.71 -18.52
N ALA A 285 -7.81 -10.39 -19.46
CA ALA A 285 -8.45 -11.69 -19.21
C ALA A 285 -7.52 -12.74 -18.58
N ALA A 286 -6.25 -12.82 -19.01
CA ALA A 286 -5.27 -13.77 -18.47
C ALA A 286 -4.97 -13.50 -16.98
N ALA A 287 -4.79 -12.23 -16.60
CA ALA A 287 -4.47 -11.85 -15.22
C ALA A 287 -5.63 -12.04 -14.23
N LYS A 288 -6.88 -12.19 -14.72
CA LYS A 288 -8.04 -12.48 -13.86
C LYS A 288 -7.92 -13.84 -13.15
N ALA A 289 -7.06 -14.74 -13.65
CA ALA A 289 -6.77 -16.02 -13.00
C ALA A 289 -6.02 -15.85 -11.66
N ASN A 290 -5.35 -14.72 -11.43
CA ASN A 290 -4.58 -14.46 -10.21
C ASN A 290 -5.43 -13.84 -9.09
N ILE A 291 -6.71 -13.53 -9.34
CA ILE A 291 -7.58 -12.92 -8.35
C ILE A 291 -7.76 -13.85 -7.16
N ASN A 292 -7.51 -13.31 -5.96
CA ASN A 292 -7.77 -14.02 -4.72
C ASN A 292 -9.26 -14.33 -4.55
N THR A 293 -9.53 -15.57 -4.19
CA THR A 293 -10.86 -16.14 -3.91
C THR A 293 -11.01 -16.63 -2.47
N ASP A 294 -9.99 -16.49 -1.63
CA ASP A 294 -10.07 -16.82 -0.21
C ASP A 294 -11.06 -15.88 0.51
N PRO A 295 -11.65 -16.30 1.64
CA PRO A 295 -12.58 -15.47 2.39
C PRO A 295 -12.02 -14.05 2.63
N PRO A 296 -12.84 -12.98 2.45
CA PRO A 296 -14.29 -12.96 2.23
C PRO A 296 -14.73 -13.09 0.75
N PHE A 297 -13.82 -13.45 -0.16
CA PHE A 297 -14.06 -13.52 -1.61
C PHE A 297 -14.58 -14.88 -2.10
N ASP A 298 -14.90 -15.77 -1.19
CA ASP A 298 -15.38 -17.14 -1.45
C ASP A 298 -16.89 -17.20 -1.77
N ARG A 299 -17.61 -16.10 -1.54
CA ARG A 299 -19.05 -15.94 -1.79
C ARG A 299 -19.36 -15.64 -3.25
N LYS A 300 -20.64 -15.77 -3.64
CA LYS A 300 -21.09 -15.58 -5.03
C LYS A 300 -22.32 -14.69 -5.11
N THR A 301 -22.63 -14.23 -6.33
CA THR A 301 -23.86 -13.48 -6.59
C THR A 301 -25.08 -14.31 -6.19
N GLY A 302 -25.91 -13.75 -5.30
CA GLY A 302 -27.06 -14.43 -4.71
C GLY A 302 -26.85 -14.88 -3.26
N ASP A 303 -25.60 -15.00 -2.80
CA ASP A 303 -25.28 -15.25 -1.40
C ASP A 303 -25.38 -13.95 -0.58
N GLU A 304 -25.58 -14.08 0.74
CA GLU A 304 -25.44 -12.95 1.66
C GLU A 304 -23.97 -12.51 1.73
N PRO A 305 -23.65 -11.20 1.80
CA PRO A 305 -22.29 -10.73 2.03
C PRO A 305 -21.68 -11.21 3.35
N ALA A 306 -20.35 -11.29 3.42
CA ALA A 306 -19.64 -11.76 4.62
C ALA A 306 -19.91 -10.94 5.87
N LEU A 307 -20.14 -9.64 5.67
CA LEU A 307 -20.48 -8.71 6.72
C LEU A 307 -21.79 -8.00 6.40
N SER A 308 -22.63 -7.86 7.41
CA SER A 308 -23.76 -6.95 7.37
C SER A 308 -23.31 -5.48 7.33
N PRO A 309 -24.19 -4.53 6.94
CA PRO A 309 -23.87 -3.11 6.98
C PRO A 309 -23.41 -2.60 8.35
N ALA A 310 -23.95 -3.13 9.44
CA ALA A 310 -23.56 -2.76 10.80
C ALA A 310 -22.17 -3.29 11.16
N GLU A 311 -21.81 -4.49 10.71
CA GLU A 311 -20.47 -5.04 10.90
C GLU A 311 -19.42 -4.28 10.07
N ILE A 312 -19.77 -3.81 8.86
CA ILE A 312 -18.91 -2.88 8.11
C ILE A 312 -18.64 -1.61 8.93
N ASP A 313 -19.68 -1.04 9.55
CA ASP A 313 -19.53 0.17 10.38
C ASP A 313 -18.69 -0.10 11.63
N ASP A 314 -18.83 -1.28 12.24
CA ASP A 314 -18.00 -1.73 13.37
C ASP A 314 -16.52 -1.87 12.96
N VAL A 315 -16.22 -2.50 11.81
CA VAL A 315 -14.84 -2.58 11.27
C VAL A 315 -14.28 -1.18 10.99
N VAL A 316 -15.07 -0.29 10.38
CA VAL A 316 -14.65 1.11 10.15
C VAL A 316 -14.33 1.82 11.47
N ALA A 317 -15.12 1.60 12.52
CA ALA A 317 -14.84 2.14 13.85
C ALA A 317 -13.51 1.60 14.41
N PHE A 318 -13.26 0.29 14.29
CA PHE A 318 -11.99 -0.32 14.66
C PHE A 318 -10.80 0.28 13.88
N LEU A 319 -10.91 0.41 12.55
CA LEU A 319 -9.85 1.01 11.72
C LEU A 319 -9.57 2.47 12.10
N GLY A 320 -10.57 3.19 12.61
CA GLY A 320 -10.40 4.53 13.18
C GLY A 320 -9.41 4.55 14.35
N THR A 321 -9.34 3.49 15.15
CA THR A 321 -8.44 3.37 16.30
C THR A 321 -6.96 3.25 15.93
N LEU A 322 -6.66 2.99 14.64
CA LEU A 322 -5.30 2.83 14.10
C LEU A 322 -4.65 4.17 13.69
N THR A 323 -5.30 5.30 14.00
CA THR A 323 -4.83 6.65 13.71
C THR A 323 -3.88 7.13 14.80
N ASP A 324 -2.68 7.55 14.42
CA ASP A 324 -1.66 8.11 15.33
C ASP A 324 -2.12 9.41 15.99
N GLY A 325 -1.53 9.73 17.15
CA GLY A 325 -1.81 10.94 17.91
C GLY A 325 -2.97 10.79 18.89
N TYR A 326 -3.22 9.57 19.36
CA TYR A 326 -4.19 9.34 20.42
C TYR A 326 -3.66 9.85 21.76
N GLU A 327 -4.41 10.77 22.35
CA GLU A 327 -4.21 11.26 23.71
C GLU A 327 -5.30 10.64 24.60
N PRO A 328 -4.94 9.77 25.56
CA PRO A 328 -5.90 9.26 26.53
C PRO A 328 -6.56 10.43 27.29
N SER A 329 -7.85 10.29 27.59
CA SER A 329 -8.48 11.19 28.57
C SER A 329 -7.78 10.95 29.91
N GLU A 330 -7.32 12.02 30.56
CA GLU A 330 -6.88 11.98 31.97
C GLU A 330 -8.00 11.49 32.89
#